data_AF-A0AA96QJH2-F1
#
_entry.id   AF-A0AA96QJH2-F1
#
_cell.length_a   1.000
_cell.length_b   1.000
_cell.length_c   1.000
_cell.angle_alpha   90.00
_cell.angle_beta   90.00
_cell.angle_gamma   90.00
#
_symmetry.space_group_name_H-M   'P 1'
#
loop_
_entity.id
_entity.type
_entity.pdbx_description
1 polymer ?
#
loop_
_entity_poly.entity_id
_entity_poly.type
_entity_poly.pdbx_seq_one_letter_code
_entity_poly.pdbx_strand_id
1 'polypeptide(L)'
;MASLADGWIEQRQMCVNVLCAYLRMENEGGLSELRVREAISSIIRERTQPESAQSWSDLNFDISGAFLSDLDFSGCLFAGTLVNFSRAHFSGILTSFEGASFKSERTIFSECIFDAKTTRLNYCSIFSREIWFERVEFTGRAWLDYLSTSGEIISFSGSKITGDRFSLAGASFSSKEIVFDGVEFAGERASFSRCSFSGITSFRGSVFGGSEIWFDRVQLLGPSADFEEVQLNCIIGLSGVKVDHGCSLSSGPLEFPTQ
;
A
#
# COMPACT_ATOMS: atom_id res chain seq x y z
N MET A 1 12.84 -8.02 -25.76
CA MET A 1 11.84 -8.69 -24.89
C MET A 1 10.46 -8.08 -25.02
N ALA A 2 10.27 -6.76 -24.84
CA ALA A 2 8.94 -6.14 -24.95
C ALA A 2 8.25 -6.37 -26.31
N SER A 3 8.95 -6.11 -27.42
CA SER A 3 8.41 -6.37 -28.77
C SER A 3 8.05 -7.83 -29.02
N LEU A 4 8.78 -8.77 -28.41
CA LEU A 4 8.47 -10.19 -28.45
C LEU A 4 7.19 -10.49 -27.65
N ALA A 5 7.03 -9.89 -26.47
CA ALA A 5 5.83 -10.01 -25.65
C ALA A 5 4.58 -9.46 -26.36
N ASP A 6 4.74 -8.35 -27.08
CA ASP A 6 3.67 -7.70 -27.84
C ASP A 6 3.19 -8.59 -29.00
N GLY A 7 4.10 -9.28 -29.70
CA GLY A 7 3.78 -10.17 -30.82
C GLY A 7 3.45 -11.62 -30.45
N TRP A 8 3.88 -12.10 -29.28
CA TRP A 8 3.74 -13.50 -28.86
C TRP A 8 2.73 -13.68 -27.74
N ILE A 9 1.44 -13.51 -28.08
CA ILE A 9 0.33 -13.44 -27.10
C ILE A 9 0.31 -14.66 -26.16
N GLU A 10 0.41 -15.89 -26.70
CA GLU A 10 0.36 -17.13 -25.93
C GLU A 10 1.47 -17.26 -24.88
N GLN A 11 2.60 -16.58 -25.09
CA GLN A 11 3.79 -16.68 -24.25
C GLN A 11 4.20 -15.34 -23.65
N ARG A 12 3.30 -14.37 -23.70
CA ARG A 12 3.53 -13.00 -23.21
C ARG A 12 3.92 -13.01 -21.73
N GLN A 13 3.26 -13.85 -20.92
CA GLN A 13 3.61 -14.03 -19.51
C GLN A 13 5.07 -14.45 -19.32
N MET A 14 5.63 -15.33 -20.16
CA MET A 14 7.04 -15.73 -20.05
C MET A 14 7.98 -14.55 -20.35
N CYS A 15 7.64 -13.73 -21.34
CA CYS A 15 8.42 -12.52 -21.64
C CYS A 15 8.39 -11.53 -20.46
N VAL A 16 7.22 -11.31 -19.85
CA VAL A 16 7.05 -10.44 -18.68
C VAL A 16 7.76 -11.03 -17.45
N ASN A 17 7.76 -12.34 -17.27
CA ASN A 17 8.51 -13.00 -16.19
C ASN A 17 10.01 -12.74 -16.30
N VAL A 18 10.59 -12.74 -17.52
CA VAL A 18 12.01 -12.41 -17.72
C VAL A 18 12.29 -10.95 -17.39
N LEU A 19 11.41 -10.02 -17.78
CA LEU A 19 11.54 -8.60 -17.42
C LEU A 19 11.47 -8.40 -15.90
N CYS A 20 10.51 -9.04 -15.25
CA CYS A 20 10.38 -9.01 -13.78
C CYS A 20 11.60 -9.66 -13.10
N ALA A 21 12.10 -10.79 -13.62
CA ALA A 21 13.31 -11.42 -13.11
C ALA A 21 14.52 -10.48 -13.16
N TYR A 22 14.68 -9.71 -14.25
CA TYR A 22 15.72 -8.69 -14.34
C TYR A 22 15.57 -7.61 -13.27
N LEU A 23 14.35 -7.11 -13.02
CA LEU A 23 14.10 -6.13 -11.95
C LEU A 23 14.44 -6.68 -10.55
N ARG A 24 14.39 -7.99 -10.33
CA ARG A 24 14.70 -8.63 -9.04
C ARG A 24 16.19 -8.93 -8.82
N MET A 25 17.01 -8.88 -9.86
CA MET A 25 18.45 -9.10 -9.70
C MET A 25 19.06 -8.01 -8.82
N GLU A 26 20.15 -8.32 -8.12
CA GLU A 26 20.89 -7.32 -7.35
C GLU A 26 21.40 -6.20 -8.26
N ASN A 27 21.35 -4.96 -7.76
CA ASN A 27 21.81 -3.78 -8.47
C ASN A 27 23.33 -3.63 -8.28
N GLU A 28 24.10 -4.46 -8.97
CA GLU A 28 25.58 -4.45 -8.92
C GLU A 28 26.21 -3.45 -9.90
N GLY A 29 25.42 -2.88 -10.81
CA GLY A 29 25.84 -2.01 -11.88
C GLY A 29 25.64 -0.52 -11.59
N GLY A 30 26.50 0.30 -12.21
CA GLY A 30 26.37 1.76 -12.16
C GLY A 30 25.16 2.28 -12.96
N LEU A 31 25.19 3.58 -13.32
CA LEU A 31 24.10 4.30 -13.99
C LEU A 31 23.48 3.61 -15.23
N SER A 32 24.22 2.76 -15.94
CA SER A 32 23.69 2.02 -17.10
C SER A 32 22.62 1.00 -16.70
N GLU A 33 22.76 0.36 -15.55
CA GLU A 33 21.79 -0.64 -15.09
C GLU A 33 20.48 0.03 -14.66
N LEU A 34 20.59 1.17 -13.95
CA LEU A 34 19.45 2.00 -13.57
C LEU A 34 18.60 2.37 -14.79
N ARG A 35 19.22 2.78 -15.90
CA ARG A 35 18.50 3.08 -17.15
C ARG A 35 17.75 1.90 -17.73
N VAL A 36 18.30 0.68 -17.63
CA VAL A 36 17.63 -0.53 -18.12
C VAL A 36 16.42 -0.82 -17.24
N ARG A 37 16.55 -0.73 -15.92
CA ARG A 37 15.46 -0.93 -14.97
C ARG A 37 14.35 0.11 -15.15
N GLU A 38 14.72 1.38 -15.32
CA GLU A 38 13.80 2.47 -15.68
C GLU A 38 13.06 2.17 -16.98
N ALA A 39 13.76 1.72 -18.03
CA ALA A 39 13.14 1.35 -19.30
C ALA A 39 12.16 0.18 -19.16
N ILE A 40 12.50 -0.83 -18.37
CA ILE A 40 11.61 -1.97 -18.10
C ILE A 40 10.35 -1.50 -17.37
N SER A 41 10.50 -0.71 -16.30
CA SER A 41 9.38 -0.12 -15.56
C SER A 41 8.51 0.75 -16.47
N SER A 42 9.11 1.57 -17.33
CA SER A 42 8.39 2.41 -18.29
C SER A 42 7.57 1.58 -19.28
N ILE A 43 8.11 0.47 -19.78
CA ILE A 43 7.39 -0.44 -20.68
C ILE A 43 6.22 -1.09 -19.97
N ILE A 44 6.42 -1.58 -18.73
CA ILE A 44 5.35 -2.16 -17.92
C ILE A 44 4.24 -1.12 -17.76
N ARG A 45 4.59 0.10 -17.33
CA ARG A 45 3.66 1.22 -17.16
C ARG A 45 2.83 1.49 -18.41
N GLU A 46 3.48 1.63 -19.57
CA GLU A 46 2.83 1.91 -20.85
C GLU A 46 1.86 0.78 -21.23
N ARG A 47 2.29 -0.48 -21.05
CA ARG A 47 1.51 -1.65 -21.44
C ARG A 47 0.39 -1.98 -20.46
N THR A 48 0.44 -1.48 -19.24
CA THR A 48 -0.64 -1.59 -18.25
C THR A 48 -1.54 -0.37 -18.18
N GLN A 49 -1.40 0.62 -19.07
CA GLN A 49 -2.41 1.68 -19.18
C GLN A 49 -3.74 1.10 -19.69
N PRO A 50 -4.91 1.55 -19.17
CA PRO A 50 -6.22 1.05 -19.58
C PRO A 50 -6.49 1.12 -21.10
N GLU A 51 -5.94 2.13 -21.77
CA GLU A 51 -6.09 2.39 -23.20
C GLU A 51 -5.00 1.73 -24.07
N SER A 52 -4.08 0.95 -23.48
CA SER A 52 -3.00 0.31 -24.21
C SER A 52 -3.54 -0.69 -25.25
N ALA A 53 -3.21 -0.47 -26.52
CA ALA A 53 -3.56 -1.39 -27.61
C ALA A 53 -2.87 -2.77 -27.46
N GLN A 54 -1.73 -2.82 -26.77
CA GLN A 54 -0.96 -4.02 -26.46
C GLN A 54 -1.01 -4.26 -24.95
N SER A 55 -2.20 -4.43 -24.40
CA SER A 55 -2.38 -4.52 -22.96
C SER A 55 -1.65 -5.73 -22.36
N TRP A 56 -0.95 -5.48 -21.25
CA TRP A 56 -0.36 -6.48 -20.35
C TRP A 56 -1.11 -6.54 -19.02
N SER A 57 -2.27 -5.88 -18.92
CA SER A 57 -3.01 -5.72 -17.66
C SER A 57 -3.47 -7.06 -17.09
N ASP A 58 -3.77 -8.07 -17.90
CA ASP A 58 -4.20 -9.40 -17.45
C ASP A 58 -3.06 -10.33 -17.03
N LEU A 59 -1.82 -9.86 -17.05
CA LEU A 59 -0.63 -10.64 -16.70
C LEU A 59 -0.28 -10.54 -15.22
N ASN A 60 0.51 -11.51 -14.77
CA ASN A 60 1.09 -11.55 -13.45
C ASN A 60 2.41 -10.80 -13.39
N PHE A 61 2.62 -10.06 -12.30
CA PHE A 61 3.83 -9.29 -12.05
C PHE A 61 4.42 -9.69 -10.71
N ASP A 62 5.59 -10.35 -10.74
CA ASP A 62 6.38 -10.69 -9.56
C ASP A 62 7.66 -9.86 -9.53
N ILE A 63 7.58 -8.70 -8.91
CA ILE A 63 8.64 -7.69 -8.76
C ILE A 63 9.17 -7.72 -7.31
N SER A 64 9.03 -8.86 -6.64
CA SER A 64 9.48 -9.05 -5.26
C SER A 64 10.99 -8.91 -5.09
N GLY A 65 11.44 -8.21 -4.06
CA GLY A 65 12.87 -7.97 -3.81
C GLY A 65 13.54 -6.99 -4.76
N ALA A 66 12.80 -6.35 -5.67
CA ALA A 66 13.38 -5.40 -6.61
C ALA A 66 13.76 -4.08 -5.93
N PHE A 67 14.85 -3.46 -6.41
CA PHE A 67 15.20 -2.08 -6.11
C PHE A 67 14.73 -1.17 -7.25
N LEU A 68 13.81 -0.26 -6.95
CA LEU A 68 13.12 0.58 -7.92
C LEU A 68 13.29 2.05 -7.55
N SER A 69 14.06 2.81 -8.35
CA SER A 69 14.19 4.25 -8.20
C SER A 69 13.18 4.97 -9.07
N ASP A 70 12.55 6.03 -8.52
CA ASP A 70 11.65 6.92 -9.24
C ASP A 70 10.50 6.19 -9.99
N LEU A 71 9.97 5.13 -9.38
CA LEU A 71 8.93 4.29 -9.99
C LEU A 71 7.64 5.08 -10.21
N ASP A 72 7.11 5.04 -11.43
CA ASP A 72 5.79 5.57 -11.77
C ASP A 72 4.91 4.51 -12.43
N PHE A 73 3.91 4.05 -11.70
CA PHE A 73 2.78 3.22 -12.16
C PHE A 73 1.44 3.95 -11.97
N SER A 74 1.44 5.28 -12.06
CA SER A 74 0.21 6.07 -12.00
C SER A 74 -0.75 5.67 -13.12
N GLY A 75 -2.02 5.51 -12.78
CA GLY A 75 -3.09 5.14 -13.71
C GLY A 75 -3.06 3.70 -14.24
N CYS A 76 -2.06 2.90 -13.87
CA CYS A 76 -1.93 1.53 -14.37
C CYS A 76 -3.09 0.62 -13.89
N LEU A 77 -3.52 -0.29 -14.76
CA LEU A 77 -4.43 -1.40 -14.46
C LEU A 77 -3.65 -2.71 -14.38
N PHE A 78 -3.69 -3.34 -13.20
CA PHE A 78 -3.17 -4.69 -12.96
C PHE A 78 -4.32 -5.64 -12.62
N ALA A 79 -4.63 -6.58 -13.51
CA ALA A 79 -5.80 -7.46 -13.46
C ALA A 79 -5.45 -8.95 -13.67
N GLY A 80 -4.17 -9.33 -13.69
CA GLY A 80 -3.75 -10.73 -13.61
C GLY A 80 -4.04 -11.35 -12.24
N THR A 81 -3.72 -12.63 -12.04
CA THR A 81 -3.97 -13.30 -10.74
C THR A 81 -3.04 -12.84 -9.62
N LEU A 82 -1.84 -12.35 -9.92
CA LEU A 82 -0.83 -11.95 -8.94
C LEU A 82 -0.15 -10.63 -9.28
N VAL A 83 -0.13 -9.73 -8.30
CA VAL A 83 0.77 -8.57 -8.27
C VAL A 83 1.55 -8.61 -6.96
N ASN A 84 2.86 -8.86 -7.06
CA ASN A 84 3.72 -9.09 -5.92
C ASN A 84 4.92 -8.14 -5.93
N PHE A 85 4.94 -7.24 -4.95
CA PHE A 85 6.05 -6.35 -4.63
C PHE A 85 6.79 -6.77 -3.37
N SER A 86 6.52 -7.95 -2.78
CA SER A 86 7.08 -8.32 -1.47
C SER A 86 8.58 -8.06 -1.38
N ARG A 87 9.05 -7.42 -0.30
CA ARG A 87 10.46 -7.05 -0.08
C ARG A 87 11.05 -6.08 -1.12
N ALA A 88 10.25 -5.44 -1.97
CA ALA A 88 10.75 -4.42 -2.87
C ALA A 88 11.16 -3.16 -2.09
N HIS A 89 12.19 -2.48 -2.58
CA HIS A 89 12.66 -1.21 -2.06
C HIS A 89 12.43 -0.12 -3.10
N PHE A 90 11.51 0.80 -2.80
CA PHE A 90 11.16 1.95 -3.61
C PHE A 90 11.93 3.18 -3.12
N SER A 91 12.72 3.81 -3.99
CA SER A 91 13.63 4.89 -3.62
C SER A 91 13.57 6.06 -4.60
N GLY A 92 14.37 7.10 -4.37
CA GLY A 92 14.47 8.27 -5.24
C GLY A 92 13.60 9.44 -4.77
N ILE A 93 13.14 10.25 -5.71
CA ILE A 93 12.31 11.42 -5.44
C ILE A 93 10.85 11.02 -5.28
N LEU A 94 10.36 10.13 -6.16
CA LEU A 94 8.94 9.78 -6.25
C LEU A 94 8.73 8.28 -6.39
N THR A 95 7.78 7.72 -5.66
CA THR A 95 7.15 6.45 -6.00
C THR A 95 5.67 6.69 -6.16
N SER A 96 5.10 6.36 -7.32
CA SER A 96 3.71 6.69 -7.63
C SER A 96 2.92 5.48 -8.13
N PHE A 97 1.80 5.24 -7.47
CA PHE A 97 0.68 4.40 -7.88
C PHE A 97 -0.62 5.24 -7.90
N GLU A 98 -0.49 6.56 -8.08
CA GLU A 98 -1.62 7.49 -8.08
C GLU A 98 -2.65 7.09 -9.13
N GLY A 99 -3.89 6.88 -8.71
CA GLY A 99 -4.99 6.44 -9.57
C GLY A 99 -4.84 5.02 -10.16
N ALA A 100 -3.87 4.22 -9.71
CA ALA A 100 -3.71 2.85 -10.18
C ALA A 100 -4.88 1.96 -9.72
N SER A 101 -5.21 0.94 -10.51
CA SER A 101 -6.24 -0.05 -10.20
C SER A 101 -5.64 -1.45 -10.18
N PHE A 102 -5.68 -2.08 -9.02
CA PHE A 102 -5.37 -3.49 -8.83
C PHE A 102 -6.68 -4.27 -8.75
N LYS A 103 -6.88 -5.20 -9.68
CA LYS A 103 -8.01 -6.11 -9.81
C LYS A 103 -7.53 -7.55 -9.88
N SER A 104 -6.44 -7.85 -9.17
CA SER A 104 -5.83 -9.18 -9.11
C SER A 104 -6.43 -10.02 -8.00
N GLU A 105 -6.23 -11.34 -8.04
CA GLU A 105 -6.64 -12.19 -6.90
C GLU A 105 -5.85 -11.84 -5.64
N ARG A 106 -4.54 -11.57 -5.79
CA ARG A 106 -3.64 -11.19 -4.69
C ARG A 106 -2.82 -9.95 -5.05
N THR A 107 -2.82 -8.98 -4.15
CA THR A 107 -1.96 -7.78 -4.20
C THR A 107 -1.09 -7.75 -2.94
N ILE A 108 0.22 -7.87 -3.10
CA ILE A 108 1.15 -8.10 -1.99
C ILE A 108 2.26 -7.04 -1.99
N PHE A 109 2.32 -6.27 -0.91
CA PHE A 109 3.37 -5.30 -0.58
C PHE A 109 4.14 -5.70 0.70
N SER A 110 3.99 -6.93 1.20
CA SER A 110 4.61 -7.34 2.46
C SER A 110 6.12 -7.11 2.48
N GLU A 111 6.63 -6.57 3.58
CA GLU A 111 8.05 -6.27 3.81
C GLU A 111 8.64 -5.25 2.82
N CYS A 112 7.81 -4.46 2.12
CA CYS A 112 8.31 -3.37 1.28
C CYS A 112 8.90 -2.22 2.10
N ILE A 113 9.87 -1.53 1.52
CA ILE A 113 10.41 -0.27 2.03
C ILE A 113 10.10 0.83 1.02
N PHE A 114 9.32 1.83 1.43
CA PHE A 114 9.05 3.06 0.68
C PHE A 114 9.96 4.18 1.19
N ASP A 115 11.16 4.27 0.63
CA ASP A 115 12.22 5.23 0.96
C ASP A 115 12.33 6.42 0.00
N ALA A 116 11.46 6.49 -1.01
CA ALA A 116 11.35 7.68 -1.83
C ALA A 116 10.96 8.90 -0.96
N LYS A 117 11.46 10.10 -1.32
CA LYS A 117 11.06 11.35 -0.63
C LYS A 117 9.55 11.56 -0.59
N THR A 118 8.82 10.96 -1.54
CA THR A 118 7.38 11.10 -1.72
C THR A 118 6.83 9.82 -2.33
N THR A 119 5.86 9.21 -1.64
CA THR A 119 5.12 8.03 -2.07
C THR A 119 3.65 8.40 -2.26
N ARG A 120 3.08 8.14 -3.43
CA ARG A 120 1.69 8.47 -3.76
C ARG A 120 0.90 7.23 -4.15
N LEU A 121 -0.19 6.99 -3.45
CA LEU A 121 -1.24 6.03 -3.78
C LEU A 121 -2.63 6.71 -3.73
N ASN A 122 -2.67 8.05 -3.89
CA ASN A 122 -3.93 8.79 -3.91
C ASN A 122 -4.86 8.22 -4.99
N TYR A 123 -6.14 8.09 -4.67
CA TYR A 123 -7.16 7.55 -5.58
C TYR A 123 -6.87 6.14 -6.12
N CYS A 124 -5.92 5.40 -5.52
CA CYS A 124 -5.66 4.02 -5.89
C CYS A 124 -6.86 3.14 -5.49
N SER A 125 -7.18 2.15 -6.32
CA SER A 125 -8.21 1.16 -6.03
C SER A 125 -7.60 -0.25 -6.01
N ILE A 126 -7.71 -0.95 -4.89
CA ILE A 126 -7.25 -2.34 -4.74
C ILE A 126 -8.46 -3.23 -4.48
N PHE A 127 -8.85 -3.98 -5.49
CA PHE A 127 -9.88 -5.01 -5.42
C PHE A 127 -9.21 -6.37 -5.59
N SER A 128 -8.85 -6.99 -4.47
CA SER A 128 -8.20 -8.30 -4.44
C SER A 128 -8.80 -9.15 -3.35
N ARG A 129 -8.78 -10.48 -3.53
CA ARG A 129 -9.21 -11.39 -2.47
C ARG A 129 -8.36 -11.18 -1.22
N GLU A 130 -7.05 -11.03 -1.41
CA GLU A 130 -6.10 -10.77 -0.33
C GLU A 130 -5.26 -9.54 -0.63
N ILE A 131 -5.18 -8.64 0.36
CA ILE A 131 -4.43 -7.38 0.29
C ILE A 131 -3.47 -7.34 1.49
N TRP A 132 -2.17 -7.41 1.19
CA TRP A 132 -1.13 -7.51 2.23
C TRP A 132 -0.17 -6.33 2.17
N PHE A 133 -0.19 -5.49 3.20
CA PHE A 133 0.78 -4.45 3.51
C PHE A 133 1.46 -4.77 4.84
N GLU A 134 1.85 -6.02 5.06
CA GLU A 134 2.42 -6.43 6.34
C GLU A 134 3.88 -6.02 6.44
N ARG A 135 4.28 -5.48 7.59
CA ARG A 135 5.66 -5.09 7.88
C ARG A 135 6.23 -4.13 6.82
N VAL A 136 5.38 -3.25 6.29
CA VAL A 136 5.80 -2.21 5.34
C VAL A 136 6.42 -1.05 6.11
N GLU A 137 7.51 -0.50 5.59
CA GLU A 137 8.12 0.72 6.13
C GLU A 137 7.91 1.92 5.19
N PHE A 138 7.33 3.00 5.71
CA PHE A 138 7.25 4.29 5.02
C PHE A 138 8.18 5.29 5.72
N THR A 139 9.33 5.59 5.12
CA THR A 139 10.33 6.53 5.69
C THR A 139 10.20 7.93 5.13
N GLY A 140 9.67 8.07 3.91
CA GLY A 140 9.33 9.34 3.29
C GLY A 140 7.88 9.77 3.51
N ARG A 141 7.49 10.89 2.89
CA ARG A 141 6.09 11.34 2.91
C ARG A 141 5.22 10.39 2.11
N ALA A 142 4.12 9.91 2.69
CA ALA A 142 3.21 8.99 2.03
C ALA A 142 1.79 9.55 1.99
N TRP A 143 1.21 9.63 0.80
CA TRP A 143 -0.17 10.04 0.57
C TRP A 143 -0.95 8.90 -0.07
N LEU A 144 -1.93 8.39 0.66
CA LEU A 144 -2.84 7.32 0.27
C LEU A 144 -4.29 7.84 0.41
N ASP A 145 -4.50 9.12 0.12
CA ASP A 145 -5.79 9.77 0.27
C ASP A 145 -6.79 9.19 -0.74
N TYR A 146 -8.02 8.95 -0.28
CA TYR A 146 -9.06 8.31 -1.09
C TYR A 146 -8.67 6.94 -1.66
N LEU A 147 -7.73 6.24 -1.03
CA LEU A 147 -7.46 4.82 -1.30
C LEU A 147 -8.74 4.01 -1.07
N SER A 148 -9.14 3.21 -2.05
CA SER A 148 -10.26 2.28 -1.92
C SER A 148 -9.75 0.84 -1.94
N THR A 149 -10.01 0.09 -0.88
CA THR A 149 -9.63 -1.32 -0.78
C THR A 149 -10.86 -2.20 -0.55
N SER A 150 -10.92 -3.33 -1.23
CA SER A 150 -11.99 -4.30 -1.07
C SER A 150 -11.47 -5.72 -1.28
N GLY A 151 -11.77 -6.62 -0.34
CA GLY A 151 -11.26 -8.00 -0.34
C GLY A 151 -11.80 -8.87 0.79
N GLU A 152 -11.33 -10.11 0.88
CA GLU A 152 -11.64 -11.01 2.01
C GLU A 152 -10.80 -10.69 3.25
N ILE A 153 -9.55 -10.24 3.05
CA ILE A 153 -8.64 -9.79 4.09
C ILE A 153 -7.84 -8.58 3.64
N ILE A 154 -7.67 -7.61 4.54
CA ILE A 154 -6.78 -6.47 4.40
C ILE A 154 -5.89 -6.39 5.64
N SER A 155 -4.58 -6.54 5.49
CA SER A 155 -3.64 -6.52 6.62
C SER A 155 -2.54 -5.48 6.39
N PHE A 156 -2.31 -4.62 7.37
CA PHE A 156 -1.19 -3.69 7.50
C PHE A 156 -0.26 -4.07 8.66
N SER A 157 -0.45 -5.27 9.24
CA SER A 157 0.13 -5.68 10.51
C SER A 157 1.65 -5.48 10.60
N GLY A 158 2.11 -4.93 11.73
CA GLY A 158 3.53 -4.70 12.01
C GLY A 158 4.21 -3.66 11.13
N SER A 159 3.46 -2.86 10.36
CA SER A 159 4.02 -1.79 9.54
C SER A 159 4.55 -0.63 10.38
N LYS A 160 5.52 0.09 9.83
CA LYS A 160 6.17 1.22 10.48
C LYS A 160 6.11 2.47 9.60
N ILE A 161 5.67 3.57 10.19
CA ILE A 161 5.55 4.87 9.52
C ILE A 161 6.47 5.83 10.27
N THR A 162 7.63 6.13 9.68
CA THR A 162 8.65 7.04 10.24
C THR A 162 8.74 8.36 9.49
N GLY A 163 8.20 8.44 8.27
CA GLY A 163 8.16 9.68 7.50
C GLY A 163 7.35 10.78 8.18
N ASP A 164 7.75 12.04 7.97
CA ASP A 164 7.17 13.22 8.60
C ASP A 164 5.65 13.38 8.34
N ARG A 165 5.15 12.84 7.23
CA ARG A 165 3.72 12.84 6.91
C ARG A 165 3.24 11.53 6.32
N PHE A 166 2.15 11.03 6.89
CA PHE A 166 1.39 9.91 6.38
C PHE A 166 -0.10 10.26 6.34
N SER A 167 -0.78 9.99 5.23
CA SER A 167 -2.20 10.31 5.08
C SER A 167 -2.94 9.20 4.38
N LEU A 168 -4.05 8.78 4.99
CA LEU A 168 -5.09 7.91 4.46
C LEU A 168 -6.42 8.67 4.36
N ALA A 169 -6.40 10.00 4.24
CA ALA A 169 -7.60 10.80 4.40
C ALA A 169 -8.67 10.40 3.36
N GLY A 170 -9.87 10.08 3.83
CA GLY A 170 -10.97 9.62 2.98
C GLY A 170 -10.80 8.19 2.42
N ALA A 171 -9.84 7.40 2.91
CA ALA A 171 -9.67 6.02 2.48
C ALA A 171 -10.84 5.14 2.94
N SER A 172 -11.19 4.13 2.13
CA SER A 172 -12.25 3.17 2.42
C SER A 172 -11.69 1.75 2.43
N PHE A 173 -11.98 1.02 3.50
CA PHE A 173 -11.59 -0.37 3.70
C PHE A 173 -12.83 -1.24 3.80
N SER A 174 -13.04 -2.10 2.79
CA SER A 174 -14.18 -3.00 2.72
C SER A 174 -13.76 -4.46 2.73
N SER A 175 -13.73 -5.06 3.92
CA SER A 175 -13.39 -6.47 4.07
C SER A 175 -14.10 -7.08 5.26
N LYS A 176 -14.05 -8.41 5.41
CA LYS A 176 -14.49 -9.05 6.66
C LYS A 176 -13.53 -8.72 7.80
N GLU A 177 -12.23 -8.70 7.49
CA GLU A 177 -11.14 -8.46 8.44
C GLU A 177 -10.22 -7.36 7.92
N ILE A 178 -9.99 -6.36 8.75
CA ILE A 178 -9.13 -5.21 8.48
C ILE A 178 -8.17 -5.06 9.66
N VAL A 179 -6.90 -5.38 9.45
CA VAL A 179 -5.92 -5.57 10.53
C VAL A 179 -4.81 -4.51 10.45
N PHE A 180 -4.66 -3.74 11.51
CA PHE A 180 -3.59 -2.75 11.75
C PHE A 180 -2.82 -3.07 13.04
N ASP A 181 -2.77 -4.35 13.40
CA ASP A 181 -2.14 -4.80 14.64
C ASP A 181 -0.64 -4.51 14.64
N GLY A 182 -0.15 -4.00 15.76
CA GLY A 182 1.27 -3.68 15.95
C GLY A 182 1.83 -2.61 14.99
N VAL A 183 0.97 -1.81 14.33
CA VAL A 183 1.44 -0.73 13.48
C VAL A 183 2.03 0.40 14.32
N GLU A 184 3.20 0.91 13.96
CA GLU A 184 3.90 2.00 14.63
C GLU A 184 3.84 3.29 13.79
N PHE A 185 3.11 4.30 14.26
CA PHE A 185 3.12 5.65 13.71
C PHE A 185 4.10 6.53 14.49
N ALA A 186 5.36 6.53 14.06
CA ALA A 186 6.45 7.29 14.68
C ALA A 186 6.74 8.64 13.98
N GLY A 187 6.22 8.84 12.78
CA GLY A 187 6.31 10.10 12.02
C GLY A 187 5.59 11.27 12.70
N GLU A 188 5.92 12.52 12.34
CA GLU A 188 5.34 13.70 12.99
C GLU A 188 3.80 13.75 12.90
N ARG A 189 3.25 13.42 11.72
CA ARG A 189 1.82 13.58 11.41
C ARG A 189 1.25 12.38 10.67
N ALA A 190 0.18 11.82 11.21
CA ALA A 190 -0.63 10.78 10.56
C ALA A 190 -2.11 11.19 10.47
N SER A 191 -2.79 10.93 9.34
CA SER A 191 -4.22 11.23 9.20
C SER A 191 -5.01 10.04 8.68
N PHE A 192 -6.04 9.68 9.43
CA PHE A 192 -7.14 8.77 9.07
C PHE A 192 -8.44 9.55 8.87
N SER A 193 -8.36 10.88 8.74
CA SER A 193 -9.55 11.72 8.69
C SER A 193 -10.50 11.27 7.58
N ARG A 194 -11.78 11.07 7.91
CA ARG A 194 -12.83 10.61 6.98
C ARG A 194 -12.64 9.19 6.44
N CYS A 195 -11.80 8.35 7.07
CA CYS A 195 -11.73 6.94 6.71
C CYS A 195 -13.03 6.20 7.04
N SER A 196 -13.34 5.15 6.29
CA SER A 196 -14.42 4.22 6.59
C SER A 196 -13.94 2.77 6.62
N PHE A 197 -14.38 2.02 7.63
CA PHE A 197 -14.06 0.60 7.83
C PHE A 197 -15.36 -0.20 7.94
N SER A 198 -15.65 -1.12 7.01
CA SER A 198 -16.90 -1.90 7.02
C SER A 198 -16.79 -3.30 7.64
N GLY A 199 -15.58 -3.70 8.05
CA GLY A 199 -15.28 -5.01 8.62
C GLY A 199 -14.91 -4.98 10.09
N ILE A 200 -14.61 -6.17 10.63
CA ILE A 200 -13.91 -6.29 11.91
C ILE A 200 -12.59 -5.56 11.77
N THR A 201 -12.39 -4.52 12.56
CA THR A 201 -11.21 -3.65 12.47
C THR A 201 -10.35 -3.83 13.72
N SER A 202 -9.07 -4.15 13.56
CA SER A 202 -8.19 -4.34 14.71
C SER A 202 -6.99 -3.40 14.62
N PHE A 203 -6.66 -2.76 15.74
CA PHE A 203 -5.48 -1.92 15.97
C PHE A 203 -4.67 -2.43 17.16
N ARG A 204 -4.79 -3.72 17.50
CA ARG A 204 -4.25 -4.27 18.74
C ARG A 204 -2.75 -4.05 18.83
N GLY A 205 -2.27 -3.53 19.96
CA GLY A 205 -0.84 -3.30 20.18
C GLY A 205 -0.21 -2.24 19.28
N SER A 206 -1.01 -1.45 18.54
CA SER A 206 -0.49 -0.36 17.71
C SER A 206 0.01 0.81 18.57
N VAL A 207 1.00 1.52 18.05
CA VAL A 207 1.66 2.64 18.74
C VAL A 207 1.48 3.91 17.94
N PHE A 208 0.83 4.90 18.53
CA PHE A 208 0.66 6.23 17.97
C PHE A 208 1.64 7.19 18.65
N GLY A 209 2.90 7.13 18.20
CA GLY A 209 4.06 7.80 18.79
C GLY A 209 4.41 9.18 18.23
N GLY A 210 3.77 9.58 17.13
CA GLY A 210 3.99 10.87 16.45
C GLY A 210 3.62 12.10 17.27
N SER A 211 3.67 13.29 16.65
CA SER A 211 3.19 14.51 17.32
C SER A 211 1.67 14.65 17.25
N GLU A 212 1.10 14.38 16.07
CA GLU A 212 -0.34 14.57 15.81
C GLU A 212 -0.90 13.39 15.00
N ILE A 213 -2.04 12.87 15.44
CA ILE A 213 -2.84 11.92 14.66
C ILE A 213 -4.30 12.33 14.59
N TRP A 214 -4.89 12.30 13.39
CA TRP A 214 -6.30 12.69 13.19
C TRP A 214 -7.15 11.52 12.73
N PHE A 215 -8.17 11.19 13.51
CA PHE A 215 -9.27 10.29 13.19
C PHE A 215 -10.59 11.08 12.99
N ASP A 216 -10.50 12.37 12.67
CA ASP A 216 -11.67 13.23 12.50
C ASP A 216 -12.61 12.65 11.43
N ARG A 217 -13.88 12.45 11.79
CA ARG A 217 -14.94 11.93 10.92
C ARG A 217 -14.70 10.51 10.41
N VAL A 218 -13.92 9.70 11.12
CA VAL A 218 -13.81 8.26 10.86
C VAL A 218 -15.16 7.58 11.06
N GLN A 219 -15.45 6.57 10.24
CA GLN A 219 -16.65 5.76 10.31
C GLN A 219 -16.28 4.29 10.55
N LEU A 220 -16.64 3.76 11.71
CA LEU A 220 -16.57 2.34 12.03
C LEU A 220 -17.94 1.73 11.74
N LEU A 221 -18.06 1.07 10.59
CA LEU A 221 -19.31 0.51 10.05
C LEU A 221 -19.39 -1.02 10.22
N GLY A 222 -18.29 -1.67 10.59
CA GLY A 222 -18.23 -3.10 10.84
C GLY A 222 -18.75 -3.52 12.22
N PRO A 223 -18.84 -4.83 12.47
CA PRO A 223 -19.45 -5.36 13.69
C PRO A 223 -18.58 -5.16 14.94
N SER A 224 -17.28 -4.93 14.80
CA SER A 224 -16.40 -4.64 15.93
C SER A 224 -15.16 -3.83 15.53
N ALA A 225 -14.63 -3.07 16.48
CA ALA A 225 -13.31 -2.48 16.40
C ALA A 225 -12.51 -2.70 17.70
N ASP A 226 -11.29 -3.25 17.57
CA ASP A 226 -10.42 -3.59 18.69
C ASP A 226 -9.23 -2.63 18.80
N PHE A 227 -9.09 -2.04 19.98
CA PHE A 227 -8.02 -1.11 20.37
C PHE A 227 -7.31 -1.57 21.66
N GLU A 228 -7.34 -2.88 21.98
CA GLU A 228 -6.56 -3.42 23.09
C GLU A 228 -5.05 -3.17 22.91
N GLU A 229 -4.35 -2.85 24.00
CA GLU A 229 -2.89 -2.61 24.02
C GLU A 229 -2.41 -1.44 23.13
N VAL A 230 -3.33 -0.57 22.68
CA VAL A 230 -2.97 0.65 21.93
C VAL A 230 -2.24 1.64 22.84
N GLN A 231 -1.11 2.16 22.36
CA GLN A 231 -0.34 3.20 23.03
C GLN A 231 -0.54 4.56 22.34
N LEU A 232 -0.85 5.60 23.11
CA LEU A 232 -1.10 6.96 22.62
C LEU A 232 -0.10 7.95 23.24
N ASN A 233 0.84 8.45 22.44
CA ASN A 233 1.87 9.40 22.87
C ASN A 233 1.80 10.73 22.09
N CYS A 234 0.64 11.05 21.54
CA CYS A 234 0.44 12.12 20.57
C CYS A 234 -0.83 12.93 20.84
N ILE A 235 -0.96 14.09 20.18
CA ILE A 235 -2.24 14.81 20.11
C ILE A 235 -3.16 14.02 19.18
N ILE A 236 -4.36 13.68 19.65
CA ILE A 236 -5.34 12.93 18.88
C ILE A 236 -6.59 13.76 18.56
N GLY A 237 -6.95 13.82 17.27
CA GLY A 237 -8.20 14.39 16.78
C GLY A 237 -9.27 13.31 16.59
N LEU A 238 -10.44 13.46 17.22
CA LEU A 238 -11.56 12.50 17.18
C LEU A 238 -12.89 13.15 16.79
N SER A 239 -12.87 14.35 16.22
CA SER A 239 -14.08 15.12 15.98
C SER A 239 -14.98 14.47 14.93
N GLY A 240 -16.24 14.22 15.30
CA GLY A 240 -17.23 13.66 14.39
C GLY A 240 -17.04 12.20 14.01
N VAL A 241 -16.24 11.43 14.78
CA VAL A 241 -16.18 9.96 14.65
C VAL A 241 -17.58 9.36 14.78
N LYS A 242 -17.90 8.41 13.90
CA LYS A 242 -19.16 7.67 13.89
C LYS A 242 -18.89 6.20 14.06
N VAL A 243 -19.68 5.57 14.91
CA VAL A 243 -19.65 4.13 15.18
C VAL A 243 -21.06 3.61 14.92
N ASP A 244 -21.19 2.58 14.08
CA ASP A 244 -22.48 2.00 13.77
C ASP A 244 -23.13 1.40 15.03
N HIS A 245 -24.47 1.41 15.10
CA HIS A 245 -25.21 1.00 16.30
C HIS A 245 -24.96 -0.46 16.71
N GLY A 246 -24.55 -1.32 15.77
CA GLY A 246 -24.19 -2.72 16.05
C GLY A 246 -22.71 -2.99 16.31
N CYS A 247 -21.85 -1.96 16.25
CA CYS A 247 -20.41 -2.12 16.38
C CYS A 247 -20.00 -2.23 17.85
N SER A 248 -19.29 -3.31 18.23
CA SER A 248 -18.65 -3.41 19.54
C SER A 248 -17.26 -2.76 19.53
N LEU A 249 -16.94 -2.02 20.59
CA LEU A 249 -15.60 -1.45 20.78
C LEU A 249 -14.93 -2.14 21.96
N SER A 250 -13.73 -2.69 21.74
CA SER A 250 -12.84 -3.12 22.83
C SER A 250 -11.67 -2.16 22.96
N SER A 251 -11.35 -1.81 24.19
CA SER A 251 -10.16 -1.03 24.52
C SER A 251 -9.59 -1.55 25.83
N GLY A 252 -8.29 -1.82 25.87
CA GLY A 252 -7.57 -2.03 27.13
C GLY A 252 -7.45 -0.74 27.93
N PRO A 253 -6.83 -0.75 29.13
CA PRO A 253 -6.42 0.50 29.76
C PRO A 253 -5.51 1.27 28.80
N LEU A 254 -5.84 2.53 28.53
CA LEU A 254 -4.95 3.42 27.78
C LEU A 254 -3.69 3.63 28.62
N GLU A 255 -2.59 3.00 28.21
CA GLU A 255 -1.30 3.22 28.84
C GLU A 255 -0.69 4.51 28.29
N PHE A 256 -0.61 5.52 29.16
CA PHE A 256 0.20 6.70 28.93
C PHE A 256 1.60 6.43 29.47
N PRO A 257 2.69 6.68 28.72
CA PRO A 257 4.03 6.49 29.23
C PRO A 257 4.26 7.38 30.45
N THR A 258 4.92 6.80 31.45
CA THR A 258 5.40 7.53 32.61
C THR A 258 6.48 8.52 32.15
N GLN A 259 6.36 9.78 32.56
CA GLN A 259 7.29 10.87 32.24
C GLN A 259 8.75 10.53 32.56
#